data_AF-A0A967WEP9-F1
#
_entry.id   AF-A0A967WEP9-F1
#
_cell.length_a   1.000
_cell.length_b   1.000
_cell.length_c   1.000
_cell.angle_alpha   90.00
_cell.angle_beta   90.00
_cell.angle_gamma   90.00
#
_symmetry.space_group_name_H-M   'P 1'
#
loop_
_entity.id
_entity.type
_entity.pdbx_description
1 polymer ?
#
loop_
_entity_poly.entity_id
_entity_poly.type
_entity_poly.pdbx_seq_one_letter_code
_entity_poly.pdbx_strand_id
1 'polypeptide(L)'
;MVRDENGVGLSGVTVWLTWPGGADRAVTGLKPQRGAGYADFNAEQGVSYALGIGELGMPLVTDLRIEPCPADVDQEPLMGSWLVVLEPRRPDGE
;
A
#
# COMPACT_ATOMS: atom_id res chain seq x y z
N MET A 1 4.50 0.41 1.95
CA MET A 1 5.81 0.94 2.38
C MET A 1 6.32 1.91 1.33
N VAL A 2 6.81 3.07 1.75
CA VAL A 2 7.39 4.09 0.86
C VAL A 2 8.90 4.11 1.03
N ARG A 3 9.65 4.09 -0.08
CA ARG A 3 11.12 4.07 -0.11
C ARG A 3 11.68 5.14 -1.04
N ASP A 4 12.94 5.51 -0.80
CA ASP A 4 13.74 6.31 -1.73
C ASP A 4 14.41 5.44 -2.81
N GLU A 5 15.22 6.07 -3.66
CA GLU A 5 15.99 5.42 -4.73
C GLU A 5 17.03 4.40 -4.25
N ASN A 6 17.44 4.47 -2.98
CA ASN A 6 18.36 3.54 -2.34
C ASN A 6 17.63 2.39 -1.63
N GLY A 7 16.30 2.37 -1.70
CA GLY A 7 15.46 1.39 -0.99
C GLY A 7 15.28 1.69 0.50
N VAL A 8 15.69 2.87 0.97
CA VAL A 8 15.55 3.30 2.37
C VAL A 8 14.14 3.82 2.61
N GLY A 9 13.50 3.38 3.71
CA GLY A 9 12.14 3.78 4.05
C GLY A 9 12.03 5.25 4.42
N LEU A 10 11.04 5.95 3.84
CA LEU A 10 10.81 7.38 4.08
C LEU A 10 9.75 7.61 5.16
N SER A 11 10.09 8.28 6.26
CA SER A 11 9.15 8.70 7.30
C SER A 11 8.47 10.04 6.98
N GLY A 12 7.29 10.29 7.55
CA GLY A 12 6.58 11.56 7.39
C GLY A 12 5.87 11.73 6.05
N VAL A 13 5.78 10.66 5.25
CA VAL A 13 5.06 10.67 3.98
C VAL A 13 3.59 10.37 4.24
N THR A 14 2.71 11.29 3.83
CA THR A 14 1.26 11.07 3.80
C THR A 14 0.92 10.06 2.71
N VAL A 15 0.20 9.00 3.07
CA VAL A 15 -0.32 7.97 2.16
C VAL A 15 -1.84 7.99 2.24
N TRP A 16 -2.48 7.97 1.08
CA TRP A 16 -3.92 7.98 0.93
C TRP A 16 -4.40 6.65 0.35
N LEU A 17 -5.43 6.08 0.97
CA LEU A 17 -6.20 4.96 0.44
C LEU A 17 -7.62 5.46 0.15
N THR A 18 -8.08 5.33 -1.09
CA THR A 18 -9.40 5.85 -1.52
C THR A 18 -10.23 4.75 -2.18
N TRP A 19 -11.54 4.79 -2.02
CA TRP A 19 -12.48 3.82 -2.59
C TRP A 19 -13.86 4.46 -2.80
N PRO A 20 -14.79 3.79 -3.51
CA PRO A 20 -16.15 4.29 -3.64
C PRO A 20 -16.80 4.48 -2.26
N GLY A 21 -17.05 5.72 -1.88
CA GLY A 21 -17.71 6.07 -0.62
C GLY A 21 -16.77 6.52 0.52
N GLY A 22 -15.46 6.58 0.32
CA GLY A 22 -14.57 7.06 1.38
C GLY A 22 -13.09 7.15 1.05
N ALA A 23 -12.34 7.60 2.05
CA ALA A 23 -10.89 7.65 2.04
C ALA A 23 -10.35 7.46 3.46
N ASP A 24 -9.15 6.89 3.55
CA ASP A 24 -8.34 6.79 4.75
C ASP A 24 -6.94 7.38 4.50
N ARG A 25 -6.28 7.83 5.56
CA ARG A 25 -4.98 8.49 5.52
C ARG A 25 -4.06 7.98 6.63
N ALA A 26 -2.86 7.56 6.23
CA ALA A 26 -1.80 7.19 7.15
C ALA A 26 -0.53 8.02 6.89
N VAL A 27 0.31 8.18 7.91
CA VAL A 27 1.62 8.84 7.79
C VAL A 27 2.70 7.81 8.12
N THR A 28 3.70 7.70 7.25
CA THR A 28 4.79 6.74 7.43
C THR A 28 5.66 7.06 8.65
N GLY A 29 6.21 6.02 9.27
CA GLY A 29 7.20 6.17 10.36
C GLY A 29 6.59 6.22 11.77
N LEU A 30 5.27 6.21 11.89
CA LEU A 30 4.57 6.15 13.19
C LEU A 30 4.59 4.77 13.86
N LYS A 31 5.12 3.74 13.17
CA LYS A 31 5.31 2.38 13.68
C LYS A 31 6.78 1.96 13.54
N PRO A 32 7.69 2.43 14.41
CA PRO A 32 9.14 2.27 14.23
C PRO A 32 9.59 0.81 14.13
N GLN A 33 8.91 -0.11 14.82
CA GLN A 33 9.17 -1.55 14.77
C GLN A 33 8.91 -2.19 13.38
N ARG A 34 8.22 -1.50 12.47
CA ARG A 34 7.98 -1.94 11.08
C ARG A 34 8.85 -1.19 10.05
N GLY A 35 9.62 -0.20 10.49
CA GLY A 35 10.50 0.63 9.66
C GLY A 35 9.92 2.00 9.31
N ALA A 36 10.81 2.94 8.97
CA ALA A 36 10.48 4.35 8.73
C ALA A 36 9.48 4.59 7.59
N GLY A 37 9.49 3.73 6.56
CA GLY A 37 8.58 3.82 5.42
C GLY A 37 7.23 3.13 5.61
N TYR A 38 6.94 2.59 6.80
CA TYR A 38 5.75 1.78 7.01
C TYR A 38 4.50 2.62 7.31
N ALA A 39 3.41 2.27 6.64
CA ALA A 39 2.04 2.70 6.88
C ALA A 39 1.12 1.51 6.55
N ASP A 40 -0.01 1.41 7.25
CA ASP A 40 -1.00 0.35 7.10
C ASP A 40 -2.42 0.89 7.07
N PHE A 41 -3.31 0.11 6.47
CA PHE A 41 -4.71 0.41 6.31
C PHE A 41 -5.52 -0.84 6.59
N ASN A 42 -6.76 -0.65 7.05
CA ASN A 42 -7.75 -1.73 6.99
C ASN A 42 -8.38 -1.71 5.60
N ALA A 43 -8.50 -2.88 4.99
CA ALA A 43 -9.09 -3.04 3.67
C ALA A 43 -10.04 -4.24 3.67
N GLU A 44 -11.15 -4.09 2.97
CA GLU A 44 -12.19 -5.10 2.82
C GLU A 44 -12.06 -5.80 1.47
N GLN A 45 -12.54 -7.03 1.41
CA GLN A 45 -12.58 -7.79 0.15
C GLN A 45 -13.64 -7.23 -0.78
N GLY A 46 -13.42 -7.38 -2.09
CA GLY A 46 -14.36 -6.95 -3.12
C GLY A 46 -14.48 -5.44 -3.32
N VAL A 47 -13.70 -4.64 -2.58
CA VAL A 47 -13.59 -3.19 -2.77
C VAL A 47 -12.39 -2.89 -3.67
N SER A 48 -12.59 -1.98 -4.64
CA SER A 48 -11.53 -1.47 -5.49
C SER A 48 -10.95 -0.19 -4.88
N TYR A 49 -9.65 -0.22 -4.60
CA TYR A 49 -8.93 0.86 -3.95
C TYR A 49 -7.98 1.58 -4.91
N ALA A 50 -7.73 2.85 -4.64
CA ALA A 50 -6.60 3.58 -5.20
C ALA A 50 -5.68 4.09 -4.08
N LEU A 51 -4.37 3.96 -4.33
CA LEU A 51 -3.31 4.35 -3.41
C LEU A 51 -2.55 5.56 -3.97
N GLY A 52 -2.42 6.60 -3.17
CA GLY A 52 -1.68 7.81 -3.51
C GLY A 52 -0.72 8.24 -2.40
N ILE A 53 0.23 9.11 -2.72
CA ILE A 53 1.18 9.68 -1.75
C ILE A 53 1.24 11.21 -1.85
N GLY A 54 1.71 11.83 -0.77
CA GLY A 54 1.88 13.27 -0.66
C GLY A 54 0.58 14.02 -0.36
N GLU A 55 0.70 15.34 -0.24
CA GLU A 55 -0.41 16.22 0.18
C GLU A 55 -1.59 16.20 -0.80
N LEU A 56 -1.31 16.05 -2.10
CA LEU A 56 -2.34 16.01 -3.14
C LEU A 56 -2.96 14.62 -3.31
N GLY A 57 -2.39 13.57 -2.70
CA GLY A 57 -2.92 12.21 -2.76
C GLY A 57 -3.12 11.67 -4.19
N MET A 58 -2.31 12.14 -5.15
CA MET A 58 -2.45 11.71 -6.55
C MET A 58 -2.34 10.18 -6.64
N PRO A 59 -3.30 9.50 -7.28
CA PRO A 59 -3.31 8.05 -7.33
C PRO A 59 -2.12 7.55 -8.16
N LEU A 60 -1.29 6.72 -7.55
CA LEU A 60 -0.17 6.04 -8.19
C LEU A 60 -0.52 4.61 -8.57
N VAL A 61 -1.37 3.98 -7.78
CA VAL A 61 -1.90 2.64 -8.01
C VAL A 61 -3.42 2.74 -7.98
N THR A 62 -4.07 2.17 -8.98
CA THR A 62 -5.53 2.13 -9.09
C THR A 62 -5.99 0.70 -9.28
N ASP A 63 -7.26 0.44 -8.98
CA ASP A 63 -7.85 -0.90 -9.05
C ASP A 63 -7.12 -1.95 -8.20
N LEU A 64 -6.60 -1.53 -7.05
CA LEU A 64 -6.03 -2.43 -6.07
C LEU A 64 -7.17 -3.20 -5.40
N ARG A 65 -7.13 -4.53 -5.50
CA ARG A 65 -8.13 -5.42 -4.93
C ARG A 65 -7.49 -6.36 -3.93
N ILE A 66 -8.15 -6.54 -2.79
CA ILE A 66 -7.77 -7.53 -1.80
C ILE A 66 -8.56 -8.79 -2.09
N GLU A 67 -7.84 -9.82 -2.55
CA GLU A 67 -8.41 -11.13 -2.88
C GLU A 67 -7.79 -12.19 -1.96
N PRO A 68 -8.54 -13.22 -1.56
CA PRO A 68 -8.02 -14.32 -0.77
C PRO A 68 -7.00 -15.13 -1.58
N CYS A 69 -6.06 -15.77 -0.89
CA CYS A 69 -5.18 -16.73 -1.55
C CYS A 69 -6.01 -17.93 -2.02
N PRO A 70 -5.75 -18.47 -3.23
CA PRO A 70 -6.39 -19.71 -3.67
C PRO A 70 -6.12 -20.83 -2.67
N ALA A 71 -7.16 -21.54 -2.28
CA ALA A 71 -7.09 -22.73 -1.45
C ALA A 71 -7.53 -23.96 -2.25
N ASP A 72 -6.96 -25.12 -1.93
CA ASP A 72 -7.43 -26.39 -2.47
C ASP A 72 -8.87 -26.69 -1.98
N VAL A 73 -9.55 -27.62 -2.65
CA VAL A 73 -10.99 -27.89 -2.52
C VAL A 73 -11.45 -28.24 -1.09
N ASP A 74 -10.51 -28.56 -0.19
CA ASP A 74 -10.75 -28.94 1.21
C ASP A 74 -10.07 -28.00 2.23
N GLN A 75 -9.60 -26.82 1.80
CA GLN A 75 -8.93 -25.85 2.64
C GLN A 75 -9.70 -24.53 2.70
N GLU A 76 -9.76 -23.92 3.88
CA GLU A 76 -10.30 -22.56 4.02
C GLU A 76 -9.39 -21.56 3.29
N PRO A 77 -9.95 -20.62 2.50
CA PRO A 77 -9.18 -19.58 1.84
C PRO A 77 -8.42 -18.75 2.86
N LEU A 78 -7.10 -18.67 2.68
CA LEU A 78 -6.25 -17.91 3.59
C LEU A 78 -6.31 -16.42 3.25
N MET A 79 -6.60 -15.60 4.26
CA MET A 79 -6.46 -14.16 4.18
C MET A 79 -4.97 -13.80 4.27
N GLY A 80 -4.37 -13.56 3.11
CA GLY A 80 -3.00 -13.06 3.03
C GLY A 80 -2.91 -11.60 3.46
N SER A 81 -1.76 -11.20 4.01
CA SER A 81 -1.40 -9.80 4.14
C SER A 81 -0.78 -9.30 2.83
N TRP A 82 -1.21 -8.14 2.35
CA TRP A 82 -0.62 -7.50 1.17
C TRP A 82 0.43 -6.47 1.61
N LEU A 83 1.62 -6.50 0.97
CA LEU A 83 2.65 -5.47 1.13
C LEU A 83 2.86 -4.76 -0.20
N VAL A 84 2.35 -3.54 -0.31
CA VAL A 84 2.66 -2.65 -1.44
C VAL A 84 3.95 -1.90 -1.13
N VAL A 85 4.91 -1.91 -2.06
CA VAL A 85 6.13 -1.10 -2.00
C VAL A 85 6.04 -0.02 -3.06
N LEU A 86 6.12 1.24 -2.64
CA LEU A 86 6.20 2.41 -3.50
C LEU A 86 7.64 2.92 -3.46
N GLU A 87 8.28 2.92 -4.62
CA GLU A 87 9.65 3.39 -4.80
C GLU A 87 9.75 4.16 -6.12
N PRO A 88 10.68 5.13 -6.24
CA PRO A 88 10.93 5.82 -7.49
C PRO A 88 11.24 4.81 -8.60
N ARG A 89 10.64 5.02 -9.77
CA ARG A 89 11.02 4.27 -10.96
C ARG A 89 12.50 4.56 -11.24
N ARG A 90 13.35 3.53 -11.22
CA ARG A 90 14.72 3.69 -11.71
C ARG A 90 14.65 4.14 -13.17
N PRO A 91 15.46 5.13 -13.59
CA PRO A 91 15.53 5.47 -15.00
C PRO A 91 15.94 4.21 -15.75
N ASP A 92 15.14 3.83 -16.76
CA ASP A 92 15.49 2.77 -17.69
C ASP A 92 16.84 3.17 -18.29
N GLY A 93 17.88 2.35 -18.09
CA GLY A 93 19.26 2.70 -18.46
C GLY A 93 19.35 3.04 -19.95
N GLU A 94 20.00 4.17 -20.25
CA GLU A 94 20.45 4.52 -21.60
C GLU A 94 21.78 3.85 -21.93
#